data_AF-A0A851ISP4-F1
#
_entry.id   AF-A0A851ISP4-F1
#
_cell.length_a   1.000
_cell.length_b   1.000
_cell.length_c   1.000
_cell.angle_alpha   90.00
_cell.angle_beta   90.00
_cell.angle_gamma   90.00
#
_symmetry.space_group_name_H-M   'P 1'
#
loop_
_entity.id
_entity.type
_entity.pdbx_description
1 polymer ?
#
loop_
_entity_poly.entity_id
_entity_poly.type
_entity_poly.pdbx_seq_one_letter_code
_entity_poly.pdbx_strand_id
1 'polypeptide(L)' 'MKSWKCTICGYIHDGETPPEKCPICGYGPEKFMQIANYKKNDKDNK' A
#
# COMPACT_ATOMS: atom_id res chain seq x y z
N MET A 1 -2.95 -9.44 -11.22
CA MET A 1 -3.42 -9.29 -9.82
C MET A 1 -2.79 -8.03 -9.27
N LYS A 2 -3.59 -7.11 -8.72
CA LYS A 2 -3.10 -5.88 -8.10
C LYS A 2 -3.11 -6.10 -6.59
N SER A 3 -2.13 -5.54 -5.91
CA SER A 3 -2.10 -5.52 -4.46
C SER A 3 -1.90 -4.09 -3.99
N TRP A 4 -2.41 -3.76 -2.82
CA TRP A 4 -2.40 -2.43 -2.26
C TRP A 4 -1.79 -2.47 -0.87
N LYS A 5 -0.70 -1.74 -0.66
CA LYS A 5 -0.06 -1.62 0.66
C LYS A 5 -0.47 -0.32 1.33
N CYS A 6 -0.95 -0.41 2.55
CA CYS A 6 -1.13 0.75 3.40
C CYS A 6 0.25 1.34 3.73
N THR A 7 0.47 2.60 3.40
CA THR A 7 1.72 3.33 3.68
C THR A 7 1.84 3.72 5.16
N ILE A 8 0.75 3.61 5.92
CA ILE A 8 0.70 3.96 7.35
C ILE A 8 1.08 2.77 8.23
N CYS A 9 0.38 1.65 8.08
CA CYS A 9 0.58 0.47 8.93
C CYS A 9 1.25 -0.72 8.21
N GLY A 10 1.37 -0.67 6.88
CA GLY A 10 1.96 -1.76 6.10
C GLY A 10 0.99 -2.88 5.69
N TYR A 11 -0.30 -2.80 6.03
CA TYR A 11 -1.31 -3.79 5.65
C TYR A 11 -1.37 -3.99 4.12
N ILE A 12 -1.47 -5.24 3.66
CA ILE A 12 -1.55 -5.58 2.24
C ILE A 12 -2.97 -6.11 1.94
N HIS A 13 -3.64 -5.42 1.02
CA HIS A 13 -4.91 -5.85 0.45
C HIS A 13 -4.66 -6.43 -0.95
N ASP A 14 -5.16 -7.64 -1.21
CA ASP A 14 -5.14 -8.23 -2.55
C ASP A 14 -6.49 -7.96 -3.24
N GLY A 15 -6.45 -7.30 -4.38
CA GLY A 15 -7.66 -6.85 -5.06
C GLY A 15 -7.37 -5.79 -6.12
N GLU A 16 -8.28 -5.63 -7.08
CA GLU A 16 -8.11 -4.66 -8.15
C GLU A 16 -8.15 -3.20 -7.65
N THR A 17 -8.81 -2.96 -6.52
CA THR A 17 -9.00 -1.65 -5.88
C THR A 17 -8.63 -1.69 -4.39
N PRO A 18 -8.19 -0.57 -3.78
CA PRO A 18 -7.93 -0.52 -2.36
C PRO A 18 -9.25 -0.54 -1.56
N PRO A 19 -9.23 -1.00 -0.29
CA PRO A 19 -10.40 -0.95 0.56
C PRO A 19 -10.74 0.49 0.97
N GLU A 20 -12.03 0.78 1.25
CA GLU A 20 -12.49 2.11 1.70
C GLU A 20 -11.85 2.55 3.02
N LYS A 21 -11.50 1.60 3.90
CA LYS A 21 -10.75 1.86 5.12
C LYS A 21 -9.80 0.70 5.37
N CYS A 22 -8.62 1.02 5.87
CA CYS A 22 -7.68 0.03 6.33
C CYS A 22 -8.24 -0.69 7.57
N PRO A 23 -8.34 -2.03 7.60
CA PRO A 23 -8.83 -2.75 8.77
C PRO A 23 -7.85 -2.70 9.96
N ILE A 24 -6.60 -2.28 9.73
CA ILE A 24 -5.57 -2.20 10.77
C ILE A 24 -5.50 -0.80 11.40
N CYS A 25 -5.48 0.27 10.59
CA CYS A 25 -5.32 1.64 11.09
C CYS A 25 -6.53 2.56 10.88
N GLY A 26 -7.57 2.12 10.16
CA GLY A 26 -8.79 2.89 9.92
C GLY A 26 -8.69 4.01 8.87
N TYR A 27 -7.50 4.30 8.35
CA TYR A 27 -7.32 5.33 7.31
C TYR A 27 -7.93 4.92 5.97
N GLY A 28 -8.36 5.92 5.19
CA GLY A 28 -8.98 5.72 3.88
C GLY A 28 -8.03 5.19 2.79
N PRO A 29 -8.56 4.94 1.58
CA PRO A 29 -7.81 4.40 0.44
C PRO A 29 -6.71 5.33 -0.05
N GLU A 30 -6.77 6.62 0.26
CA GLU A 30 -5.71 7.60 0.00
C GLU A 30 -4.35 7.19 0.58
N LYS A 31 -4.36 6.36 1.62
CA LYS A 31 -3.16 5.84 2.28
C LYS A 31 -2.72 4.48 1.75
N PHE A 32 -3.34 3.98 0.68
CA PHE A 32 -2.95 2.75 0.03
C PHE A 32 -2.18 3.03 -1.26
N MET A 33 -1.04 2.37 -1.42
CA MET A 33 -0.23 2.41 -2.62
C MET A 33 -0.32 1.09 -3.37
N GLN A 34 -0.60 1.16 -4.67
CA GLN A 34 -0.61 -0.03 -5.52
C GLN A 34 0.81 -0.59 -5.65
N ILE A 35 0.97 -1.86 -5.27
CA ILE A 35 2.18 -2.65 -5.43
C ILE A 35 1.97 -3.58 -6.63
N ALA A 36 2.33 -3.11 -7.82
CA ALA A 36 2.27 -3.95 -9.03
C ALA A 36 3.55 -4.80 -9.21
N ASN A 37 4.66 -4.38 -8.61
CA ASN A 37 5.95 -5.08 -8.48
C ASN A 37 6.95 -4.06 -7.93
N TYR A 38 7.27 -4.11 -6.64
CA TYR A 38 8.17 -3.15 -6.00
C TYR A 38 9.62 -3.41 -6.43
N LYS A 39 10.07 -2.82 -7.55
CA LYS A 39 11.50 -2.59 -7.78
C LYS A 39 11.94 -1.48 -6.83
N LYS A 40 12.48 -1.87 -5.69
CA LYS A 40 13.19 -0.98 -4.76
C LYS A 40 14.40 -0.41 -5.50
N ASN A 41 14.28 0.81 -6.03
CA ASN A 41 15.43 1.58 -6.48
C ASN A 41 15.36 2.98 -5.89
N ASP A 42 16.55 3.41 -5.51
CA ASP A 42 16.97 4.74 -5.09
C ASP A 42 16.95 5.08 -3.59
N LYS A 43 18.15 4.88 -3.02
CA LYS A 43 18.95 5.87 -2.28
C LYS A 43 18.24 6.69 -1.19
N ASP A 44 18.37 6.20 0.04
CA ASP A 44 18.79 7.08 1.12
C ASP A 44 20.27 6.76 1.39
N ASN A 45 21.14 7.36 0.56
CA ASN A 45 22.55 7.52 0.89
C ASN A 45 22.65 8.91 1.49
N LYS A 46 22.85 8.98 2.80
CA LYS A 46 23.51 10.09 3.45
C LYS A 46 24.41 9.56 4.56
#